data_AF-A0A947IQT9-F1
#
_entry.id   AF-A0A947IQT9-F1
#
_cell.length_a   1.000
_cell.length_b   1.000
_cell.length_c   1.000
_cell.angle_alpha   90.00
_cell.angle_beta   90.00
_cell.angle_gamma   90.00
#
_symmetry.space_group_name_H-M   'P 1'
#
loop_
_entity.id
_entity.type
_entity.pdbx_description
1 polymer ?
#
loop_
_entity_poly.entity_id
_entity_poly.type
_entity_poly.pdbx_seq_one_letter_code
_entity_poly.pdbx_strand_id
1 'polypeptide(L)'
;AGHWPLVFLILLGSLLAIVYIWRVVEALYFKSAADNSPVKEAPLTMLIALWLLILGNVYFGIDTRLPISISYEAAAALVEGRP
;
A
#
# COMPACT_ATOMS: atom_id res chain seq x y z
N ALA A 1 -23.76 -3.37 -19.40
CA ALA A 1 -23.64 -4.81 -19.08
C ALA A 1 -22.51 -4.98 -18.06
N GLY A 2 -22.66 -5.80 -17.02
CA GLY A 2 -21.65 -5.93 -15.97
C GLY A 2 -20.33 -6.49 -16.52
N HIS A 3 -19.21 -5.82 -16.23
CA HIS A 3 -17.86 -6.29 -16.60
C HIS A 3 -17.35 -7.36 -15.62
N TRP A 4 -18.12 -8.43 -15.45
CA TRP A 4 -17.79 -9.54 -14.53
C TRP A 4 -16.37 -10.11 -14.72
N PRO A 5 -15.85 -10.30 -15.95
CA PRO A 5 -14.47 -10.75 -16.14
C PRO A 5 -13.42 -9.81 -15.52
N LEU A 6 -13.68 -8.50 -15.53
CA LEU A 6 -12.78 -7.51 -14.94
C LEU A 6 -12.73 -7.65 -13.41
N VAL A 7 -13.87 -7.89 -12.78
CA VAL A 7 -13.95 -8.11 -11.32
C VAL A 7 -13.10 -9.33 -10.94
N PHE A 8 -13.24 -10.44 -11.66
CA PHE A 8 -12.42 -11.62 -11.43
C PHE A 8 -10.92 -11.34 -11.62
N LEU A 9 -10.55 -10.59 -12.65
CA LEU A 9 -9.16 -10.20 -12.89
C LEU A 9 -8.58 -9.36 -11.73
N ILE A 10 -9.35 -8.40 -11.21
CA ILE A 10 -8.94 -7.55 -10.09
C ILE A 10 -8.77 -8.40 -8.81
N LEU A 11 -9.72 -9.29 -8.52
CA LEU A 11 -9.66 -10.17 -7.35
C LEU A 11 -8.47 -11.12 -7.41
N LEU A 12 -8.24 -11.76 -8.57
CA LEU A 12 -7.08 -12.61 -8.79
C LEU A 12 -5.79 -11.82 -8.66
N GLY A 13 -5.69 -10.62 -9.26
CA GLY A 13 -4.55 -9.74 -9.12
C GLY A 13 -4.26 -9.37 -7.66
N SER A 14 -5.29 -9.07 -6.87
CA SER A 14 -5.16 -8.79 -5.44
C SER A 14 -4.66 -10.00 -4.65
N LEU A 15 -5.17 -11.20 -4.96
CA LEU A 15 -4.71 -12.44 -4.33
C LEU A 15 -3.23 -12.71 -4.62
N LEU A 16 -2.82 -12.54 -5.89
CA LEU A 16 -1.41 -12.67 -6.29
C LEU A 16 -0.53 -11.64 -5.58
N ALA A 17 -1.00 -10.40 -5.40
CA ALA A 17 -0.27 -9.35 -4.69
C ALA A 17 0.00 -9.74 -3.23
N ILE A 18 -0.99 -10.31 -2.53
CA ILE A 18 -0.83 -10.80 -1.15
C ILE A 18 0.23 -11.90 -1.09
N VAL A 19 0.17 -12.90 -1.99
CA VAL A 19 1.18 -13.97 -2.06
C VAL A 19 2.57 -13.41 -2.29
N TYR A 20 2.70 -12.40 -3.15
CA TYR A 20 3.98 -11.76 -3.42
C TYR A 20 4.54 -11.03 -2.20
N ILE A 21 3.71 -10.22 -1.52
CA ILE A 21 4.11 -9.52 -0.29
C ILE A 21 4.52 -10.54 0.79
N TRP A 22 3.77 -11.64 0.92
CA TRP A 22 4.10 -12.70 1.87
C TRP A 22 5.49 -13.29 1.61
N ARG A 23 5.84 -13.58 0.36
CA ARG A 23 7.19 -14.07 0.01
C ARG A 23 8.31 -13.10 0.40
N VAL A 24 8.05 -11.80 0.33
CA VAL A 24 9.00 -10.76 0.78
C VAL A 24 9.14 -10.78 2.30
N VAL A 25 8.03 -10.86 3.02
CA VAL A 25 8.03 -11.01 4.49
C VAL A 25 8.77 -12.27 4.92
N GLU A 26 8.53 -13.39 4.24
CA GLU A 26 9.24 -14.65 4.48
C GLU A 26 10.75 -14.49 4.31
N ALA A 27 11.18 -13.89 3.20
CA ALA A 27 12.58 -13.66 2.91
C ALA A 27 13.27 -12.71 3.90
N LEU A 28 12.56 -11.71 4.43
CA LEU A 28 13.11 -10.71 5.35
C LEU A 28 13.14 -11.18 6.80
N TYR A 29 12.11 -11.88 7.27
CA TYR A 29 11.94 -12.21 8.68
C TYR A 29 12.26 -13.67 9.04
N PHE A 30 12.08 -14.61 8.09
CA PHE A 30 12.21 -16.05 8.39
C PHE A 30 13.48 -16.69 7.84
N LYS A 31 14.22 -16.02 6.96
CA LYS A 31 15.54 -16.49 6.51
C LYS A 31 16.62 -16.08 7.49
N SER A 32 17.53 -17.01 7.79
CA SER A 32 18.72 -16.72 8.58
C SER A 32 19.61 -15.71 7.86
N ALA A 33 20.21 -14.79 8.63
CA ALA A 33 21.22 -13.89 8.11
C ALA A 33 22.38 -14.72 7.53
N ALA A 34 22.75 -14.43 6.28
CA ALA A 34 23.79 -15.18 5.57
C ALA A 34 25.20 -14.93 6.14
N ASP A 35 25.38 -13.87 6.93
CA ASP A 35 26.68 -13.46 7.47
C ASP A 35 26.51 -12.80 8.85
N ASN A 36 27.52 -12.94 9.71
CA ASN A 36 27.57 -12.35 11.06
C ASN A 36 28.13 -10.92 11.06
N SER A 37 28.14 -10.25 9.90
CA SER A 37 28.60 -8.88 9.76
C SER A 37 27.78 -7.93 10.65
N PRO A 38 28.40 -6.90 11.24
CA PRO A 38 27.71 -5.97 12.13
C PRO A 38 26.57 -5.27 11.39
N VAL A 39 25.34 -5.57 11.82
CA VAL A 39 24.13 -4.95 11.27
C VAL A 39 24.10 -3.50 11.73
N LYS A 40 24.18 -2.57 10.78
CA LYS A 40 23.97 -1.15 11.06
C LYS A 40 22.45 -0.90 11.12
N GLU A 41 21.97 -0.50 12.28
CA GLU A 41 20.57 -0.09 12.44
C GLU A 41 20.20 1.05 11.46
N ALA A 42 18.96 1.04 10.99
CA ALA A 42 18.45 2.08 10.11
C ALA A 42 18.54 3.46 10.80
N PRO A 43 18.92 4.54 10.10
CA PRO A 43 18.97 5.88 10.68
C PRO A 43 17.61 6.26 11.27
N LEU A 44 17.61 6.89 12.46
CA LEU A 44 16.38 7.27 13.17
C LEU A 44 15.41 8.08 12.30
N THR A 45 15.94 8.95 11.43
CA THR A 45 15.14 9.75 10.50
C THR A 45 14.33 8.89 9.53
N MET A 46 14.89 7.78 9.05
CA MET A 46 14.19 6.84 8.17
C MET A 46 13.08 6.10 8.92
N LEU A 47 13.33 5.74 10.18
CA LEU A 47 12.34 5.09 11.04
C LEU A 47 11.13 6.01 11.29
N ILE A 48 11.38 7.27 11.64
CA ILE A 48 10.32 8.28 11.88
C ILE A 48 9.50 8.49 10.61
N ALA A 49 10.15 8.66 9.46
CA ALA A 49 9.47 8.82 8.19
C ALA A 49 8.57 7.61 7.85
N LEU A 50 9.07 6.39 8.09
CA LEU A 50 8.30 5.16 7.87
C LEU A 50 7.08 5.07 8.79
N TRP A 51 7.24 5.37 10.08
CA TRP A 51 6.12 5.37 11.02
C TRP A 51 5.06 6.40 10.70
N LEU A 52 5.45 7.60 10.27
CA LEU A 52 4.50 8.62 9.80
C LEU A 52 3.67 8.12 8.61
N LEU A 53 4.31 7.46 7.65
CA LEU A 53 3.62 6.87 6.50
C LEU A 53 2.67 5.74 6.90
N ILE A 54 3.08 4.86 7.81
CA ILE A 54 2.25 3.77 8.32
C ILE A 54 1.03 4.33 9.04
N LEU A 55 1.23 5.26 9.97
CA LEU A 55 0.14 5.90 10.72
C LEU A 55 -0.82 6.65 9.79
N GLY A 56 -0.30 7.33 8.77
CA GLY A 56 -1.12 7.95 7.73
C GLY A 56 -1.99 6.93 6.99
N ASN A 57 -1.41 5.82 6.53
CA ASN A 57 -2.17 4.75 5.85
C ASN A 57 -3.25 4.14 6.75
N VAL A 58 -2.95 3.90 8.02
CA VAL A 58 -3.93 3.35 8.97
C VAL A 58 -5.03 4.37 9.27
N TYR A 59 -4.68 5.63 9.53
CA TYR A 59 -5.64 6.70 9.82
C TYR A 59 -6.59 6.93 8.64
N PHE A 60 -6.06 7.12 7.43
CA PHE A 60 -6.88 7.31 6.22
C PHE A 60 -7.62 6.04 5.78
N GLY A 61 -7.13 4.86 6.17
CA GLY A 61 -7.84 3.60 5.95
C GLY A 61 -9.06 3.42 6.86
N ILE A 62 -9.01 3.96 8.09
CA ILE A 62 -10.14 3.93 9.04
C ILE A 62 -11.10 5.10 8.78
N ASP A 63 -10.58 6.33 8.70
CA ASP A 63 -11.35 7.51 8.33
C ASP A 63 -11.07 7.90 6.88
N THR A 64 -11.87 7.32 5.98
CA THR A 64 -11.74 7.51 4.54
C THR A 64 -12.47 8.76 4.03
N ARG A 65 -13.12 9.55 4.90
CA ARG A 65 -13.99 10.67 4.47
C ARG A 65 -13.23 11.70 3.64
N LEU A 66 -12.05 12.11 4.10
CA LEU A 66 -11.21 13.07 3.40
C LEU A 66 -10.62 12.52 2.08
N PRO A 67 -10.00 11.32 2.03
CA PRO A 67 -9.54 10.73 0.78
C PRO A 67 -10.65 10.57 -0.28
N ILE A 68 -11.85 10.14 0.14
CA ILE A 68 -13.00 9.93 -0.75
C ILE A 68 -13.50 11.27 -1.30
N SER A 69 -13.64 12.31 -0.47
CA SER A 69 -14.14 13.61 -0.95
C SER A 69 -13.21 14.23 -1.98
N ILE A 70 -11.90 14.20 -1.75
CA ILE A 70 -10.89 14.70 -2.69
C ILE A 70 -10.91 13.89 -3.99
N SER A 71 -11.00 12.55 -3.89
CA SER A 71 -11.06 11.68 -5.07
C SER A 71 -12.31 11.94 -5.91
N TYR A 72 -13.45 12.17 -5.26
CA TYR A 72 -14.70 12.51 -5.93
C TYR A 72 -14.63 13.87 -6.61
N GLU A 73 -14.11 14.89 -5.92
CA GLU A 73 -13.92 16.23 -6.49
C GLU A 73 -12.99 16.19 -7.72
N ALA A 74 -11.86 15.48 -7.62
CA ALA A 74 -10.92 15.32 -8.73
C ALA A 74 -11.53 14.55 -9.92
N ALA A 75 -12.28 13.48 -9.66
CA ALA A 75 -12.97 12.74 -10.72
C ALA A 75 -14.05 13.61 -11.39
N ALA A 76 -14.81 14.38 -10.60
CA ALA A 76 -15.81 15.29 -11.11
C ALA A 76 -15.19 16.42 -11.94
N ALA A 77 -14.06 16.99 -11.50
CA ALA A 77 -13.31 17.97 -12.28
C ALA A 77 -12.89 17.41 -13.65
N LEU A 78 -12.34 16.19 -13.67
CA LEU A 78 -11.89 15.54 -14.90
C LEU A 78 -13.04 15.18 -15.86
N VAL A 79 -14.16 14.68 -15.34
CA VAL A 79 -15.31 14.24 -16.14
C VAL A 79 -16.12 15.42 -16.67
N GLU A 80 -16.29 16.48 -15.87
CA GLU A 80 -17.09 17.64 -16.24
C GLU A 80 -16.27 18.76 -16.90
N GLY A 81 -14.94 18.62 -16.99
CA GLY A 81 -14.05 19.60 -17.61
C GLY A 81 -13.94 20.91 -16.82
N ARG A 82 -14.20 20.86 -15.51
CA ARG A 82 -14.00 22.01 -14.61
C ARG A 82 -12.50 22.05 -14.25
N PRO A 83 -11.84 23.23 -14.23
CA PRO A 83 -10.43 23.32 -13.85
C PRO A 83 -10.19 22.81 -12.43
#